data_AF-A0A7J9I706-F1
#
_entry.id   AF-A0A7J9I706-F1
#
_cell.length_a   1.000
_cell.length_b   1.000
_cell.length_c   1.000
_cell.angle_alpha   90.00
_cell.angle_beta   90.00
_cell.angle_gamma   90.00
#
_symmetry.space_group_name_H-M   'P 1'
#
loop_
_entity.id
_entity.type
_entity.pdbx_description
1 polymer ?
#
loop_
_entity_poly.entity_id
_entity_poly.type
_entity_poly.pdbx_seq_one_letter_code
_entity_poly.pdbx_strand_id
1 'polypeptide(L)'
;MKMLTLNPMTTPEYSWWWERRINDNIPVSSQEDFRPIKEHLQVVLLELEIIKQDFEKRNSELGKKIEQLEEEKMHLGLDFDIHKLEAKKLRKGKNKAEKDLNSLKADYKKLRLSIRTAGLGKTSEQWQQEIKEEKTKADQWEKKF
;
A
#
# COMPACT_ATOMS: atom_id res chain seq x y z
N MET A 1 -23.56 -8.00 -35.08
CA MET A 1 -23.51 -7.26 -33.80
C MET A 1 -24.22 -8.10 -32.76
N LYS A 2 -23.55 -8.40 -31.64
CA LYS A 2 -24.12 -9.19 -30.54
C LYS A 2 -25.00 -8.26 -29.70
N MET A 3 -26.28 -8.58 -29.54
CA MET A 3 -27.19 -7.85 -28.66
C MET A 3 -26.74 -8.08 -27.21
N LEU A 4 -26.36 -7.01 -26.52
CA LEU A 4 -26.27 -7.01 -25.06
C LEU A 4 -27.69 -7.14 -24.53
N THR A 5 -28.03 -8.31 -24.00
CA THR A 5 -29.25 -8.53 -23.22
C THR A 5 -29.16 -7.66 -21.97
N LEU A 6 -29.81 -6.50 -22.01
CA LEU A 6 -30.02 -5.63 -20.87
C LEU A 6 -30.99 -6.38 -19.94
N ASN A 7 -30.47 -7.01 -18.89
CA ASN A 7 -31.33 -7.55 -17.84
C ASN A 7 -32.19 -6.39 -17.30
N PRO A 8 -33.53 -6.54 -17.20
CA PRO A 8 -34.37 -5.50 -16.63
C PRO A 8 -33.90 -5.24 -15.19
N MET A 9 -33.47 -4.00 -14.91
CA MET A 9 -32.98 -3.58 -13.59
C MET A 9 -34.08 -3.56 -12.51
N THR A 10 -35.34 -3.77 -12.89
CA THR A 10 -36.46 -3.92 -11.96
C THR A 10 -36.65 -5.39 -11.63
N THR A 11 -36.25 -5.78 -10.42
CA THR A 11 -36.54 -7.12 -9.89
C THR A 11 -38.05 -7.36 -9.90
N PRO A 12 -38.51 -8.60 -10.16
CA PRO A 12 -39.93 -8.95 -10.22
C PRO A 12 -40.71 -8.55 -8.95
N GLU A 13 -40.03 -8.50 -7.80
CA GLU A 13 -40.62 -8.03 -6.55
C GLU A 13 -41.03 -6.55 -6.58
N TYR A 14 -40.29 -5.68 -7.29
CA TYR A 14 -40.64 -4.26 -7.42
C TYR A 14 -41.91 -4.08 -8.26
N SER A 15 -42.07 -4.84 -9.34
CA SER A 15 -43.29 -4.82 -10.16
C SER A 15 -44.51 -5.33 -9.39
N TRP A 16 -44.38 -6.43 -8.65
CA TRP A 16 -45.43 -6.96 -7.78
C TRP A 16 -45.83 -5.98 -6.67
N TRP A 17 -44.85 -5.32 -6.06
CA TRP A 17 -45.08 -4.28 -5.06
C TRP A 17 -45.81 -3.06 -5.64
N TRP A 18 -45.49 -2.68 -6.89
CA TRP A 18 -46.12 -1.55 -7.57
C TRP A 18 -47.57 -1.84 -7.98
N GLU A 19 -47.84 -3.02 -8.56
CA GLU A 19 -49.20 -3.44 -8.94
C GLU A 19 -50.16 -3.50 -7.75
N ARG A 20 -49.66 -3.93 -6.58
CA ARG A 20 -50.46 -4.00 -5.35
C ARG A 20 -50.91 -2.61 -4.86
N ARG A 21 -50.10 -1.56 -5.06
CA ARG A 21 -50.45 -0.18 -4.67
C ARG A 21 -51.44 0.51 -5.61
N ILE A 22 -51.59 0.09 -6.86
CA ILE A 22 -52.56 0.72 -7.78
C ILE A 22 -54.00 0.54 -7.27
N ASN A 23 -54.30 -0.61 -6.64
CA ASN A 23 -55.65 -0.92 -6.14
C ASN A 23 -55.93 -0.45 -4.71
N ASP A 24 -54.91 -0.15 -3.91
CA ASP A 24 -55.08 0.19 -2.48
C ASP A 24 -55.23 1.71 -2.22
N ASN A 25 -55.15 2.56 -3.26
CA ASN A 25 -55.09 4.03 -3.12
C ASN A 25 -56.35 4.79 -3.59
N ILE A 26 -57.53 4.17 -3.70
CA ILE A 26 -58.77 4.94 -3.80
C ILE A 26 -59.36 5.03 -2.39
N PRO A 27 -59.20 6.14 -1.65
CA PRO A 27 -60.00 6.35 -0.47
C PRO A 27 -61.43 6.56 -0.95
N VAL A 28 -62.30 5.59 -0.68
CA VAL A 28 -63.74 5.89 -0.62
C VAL A 28 -63.89 6.89 0.53
N SER A 29 -64.03 8.16 0.19
CA SER A 29 -64.22 9.25 1.15
C SER A 29 -65.59 9.08 1.80
N SER A 30 -65.65 8.45 2.98
CA SER A 30 -66.81 8.60 3.87
C SER A 30 -66.91 10.08 4.25
N GLN A 31 -68.03 10.64 3.89
CA GLN A 31 -68.40 12.04 3.86
C GLN A 31 -68.50 12.64 5.27
N GLU A 32 -67.38 13.05 5.88
CA GLU A 32 -67.45 13.82 7.15
C GLU A 32 -66.30 14.83 7.44
N ASP A 33 -65.34 15.04 6.53
CA ASP A 33 -64.34 16.11 6.66
C ASP A 33 -64.36 17.05 5.44
N PHE A 34 -65.16 18.11 5.51
CA PHE A 34 -65.29 19.13 4.44
C PHE A 34 -64.10 20.10 4.40
N ARG A 35 -62.90 19.61 4.13
CA ARG A 35 -61.92 20.42 3.37
C ARG A 35 -62.12 20.12 1.90
N PRO A 36 -62.24 21.14 1.02
CA PRO A 36 -62.34 20.89 -0.42
C PRO A 36 -61.11 20.09 -0.87
N ILE A 37 -61.31 19.05 -1.69
CA ILE A 37 -60.26 18.19 -2.28
C ILE A 37 -59.04 18.99 -2.78
N LYS A 38 -59.29 20.20 -3.26
CA LYS A 38 -58.28 21.19 -3.65
C LYS A 38 -57.25 21.51 -2.56
N GLU A 39 -57.67 21.68 -1.30
CA GLU A 39 -56.77 21.93 -0.16
C GLU A 39 -55.87 20.73 0.11
N HIS A 40 -56.41 19.50 0.05
CA HIS A 40 -55.62 18.29 0.22
C HIS A 40 -54.56 18.15 -0.87
N LEU A 41 -54.93 18.40 -2.12
CA LEU A 41 -53.98 18.42 -3.23
C LEU A 41 -52.92 19.51 -3.06
N GLN A 42 -53.29 20.68 -2.51
CA GLN A 42 -52.35 21.77 -2.26
C GLN A 42 -51.34 21.43 -1.15
N VAL A 43 -51.78 20.76 -0.07
CA VAL A 43 -50.87 20.24 0.97
C VAL A 43 -49.92 19.18 0.40
N VAL A 44 -50.44 18.22 -0.37
CA VAL A 44 -49.62 17.17 -1.00
C VAL A 44 -48.58 17.76 -1.96
N LEU A 45 -48.96 18.78 -2.76
CA LEU A 45 -48.01 19.47 -3.65
C LEU A 45 -46.90 20.19 -2.87
N LEU A 46 -47.22 20.80 -1.72
CA LEU A 46 -46.23 21.45 -0.86
C LEU A 46 -45.27 20.43 -0.23
N GLU A 47 -45.78 19.30 0.25
CA GLU A 47 -44.95 18.22 0.81
C GLU A 47 -44.00 17.64 -0.25
N LEU A 48 -44.47 17.43 -1.48
CA LEU A 48 -43.63 16.97 -2.58
C LEU A 48 -42.54 17.99 -2.96
N GLU A 49 -42.86 19.28 -2.93
CA GLU A 49 -41.87 20.33 -3.20
C GLU A 49 -40.78 20.37 -2.12
N ILE A 50 -41.15 20.19 -0.84
CA ILE A 50 -40.19 20.09 0.27
C ILE A 50 -39.28 18.86 0.09
N ILE A 51 -39.87 17.69 -0.22
CA ILE A 51 -39.11 16.45 -0.45
C ILE A 51 -38.12 16.61 -1.62
N LYS A 52 -38.55 17.28 -2.68
CA LYS A 52 -37.69 17.55 -3.84
C LYS A 52 -36.50 18.43 -3.46
N GLN A 53 -36.73 19.51 -2.72
CA GLN A 53 -35.65 20.40 -2.25
C GLN A 53 -34.67 19.67 -1.33
N ASP A 54 -35.17 18.85 -0.40
CA ASP A 54 -34.34 18.03 0.47
C ASP A 54 -33.49 17.01 -0.32
N PHE A 55 -34.07 16.43 -1.38
CA PHE A 55 -33.36 15.51 -2.26
C PHE A 55 -32.24 16.22 -3.04
N GLU A 56 -32.52 17.39 -3.61
CA GLU A 56 -31.51 18.21 -4.29
C GLU A 56 -30.36 18.61 -3.35
N LYS A 57 -30.68 19.01 -2.10
CA LYS A 57 -29.69 19.32 -1.08
C LYS A 57 -28.79 18.12 -0.76
N ARG A 58 -29.39 16.95 -0.49
CA ARG A 58 -28.63 15.72 -0.21
C ARG A 58 -27.75 15.30 -1.39
N ASN A 59 -28.24 15.43 -2.62
CA ASN A 59 -27.43 15.14 -3.80
C ASN A 59 -26.24 16.09 -3.93
N SER A 60 -26.41 17.38 -3.64
CA SER A 60 -25.30 18.34 -3.64
C SER A 60 -24.25 18.00 -2.57
N GLU A 61 -24.69 17.65 -1.36
CA GLU A 61 -23.79 17.22 -0.28
C GLU A 61 -23.02 15.94 -0.64
N LEU A 62 -23.69 14.96 -1.24
CA LEU A 62 -23.05 13.73 -1.72
C LEU A 62 -22.07 14.01 -2.85
N GLY A 63 -22.40 14.90 -3.78
CA GLY A 63 -21.50 15.32 -4.86
C GLY A 63 -20.19 15.90 -4.32
N LYS A 64 -20.27 16.80 -3.33
CA LYS A 64 -19.08 17.37 -2.67
C LYS A 64 -18.22 16.31 -1.96
N LYS A 65 -18.87 15.34 -1.30
CA LYS A 65 -18.15 14.22 -0.66
C LYS A 65 -17.45 13.31 -1.68
N ILE A 66 -18.07 13.07 -2.83
CA ILE A 66 -17.46 12.29 -3.91
C ILE A 66 -16.23 13.02 -4.45
N GLU A 67 -16.35 14.31 -4.74
CA GLU A 67 -15.23 15.14 -5.21
C GLU A 67 -14.06 15.13 -4.22
N GLN A 68 -14.33 15.31 -2.93
CA GLN A 68 -13.31 15.22 -1.88
C GLN A 68 -12.62 13.84 -1.85
N LEU A 69 -13.40 12.75 -1.92
CA LEU A 69 -12.84 11.40 -1.92
C LEU A 69 -12.02 11.10 -3.18
N GLU A 70 -12.39 11.66 -4.33
CA GLU A 70 -11.61 11.56 -5.56
C GLU A 70 -10.26 12.28 -5.43
N GLU A 71 -10.24 13.48 -4.84
CA GLU A 71 -9.01 14.22 -4.55
C GLU A 71 -8.11 13.47 -3.56
N GLU A 72 -8.66 13.00 -2.44
CA GLU A 72 -7.92 12.20 -1.45
C GLU A 72 -7.33 10.92 -2.06
N LYS A 73 -8.10 10.23 -2.91
CA LYS A 73 -7.63 9.04 -3.64
C LYS A 73 -6.47 9.37 -4.58
N MET A 74 -6.51 10.50 -5.28
CA MET A 74 -5.44 10.95 -6.16
C MET A 74 -4.16 11.23 -5.37
N HIS A 75 -4.25 11.94 -4.25
CA HIS A 75 -3.11 12.20 -3.36
C HIS A 75 -2.49 10.91 -2.83
N LEU A 76 -3.30 10.00 -2.29
CA LEU A 76 -2.82 8.70 -1.80
C LEU A 76 -2.16 7.86 -2.89
N GLY A 77 -2.67 7.93 -4.13
CA GLY A 77 -2.05 7.29 -5.29
C GLY A 77 -0.64 7.82 -5.56
N LEU A 78 -0.45 9.13 -5.51
CA LEU A 78 0.86 9.76 -5.68
C LEU A 78 1.84 9.36 -4.56
N ASP A 79 1.41 9.41 -3.30
CA ASP A 79 2.24 9.03 -2.15
C ASP A 79 2.68 7.56 -2.24
N PHE A 80 1.77 6.67 -2.65
CA PHE A 80 2.08 5.27 -2.87
C PHE A 80 3.18 5.09 -3.92
N ASP A 81 3.10 5.79 -5.05
CA ASP A 81 4.11 5.72 -6.10
C ASP A 81 5.46 6.28 -5.66
N ILE A 82 5.48 7.37 -4.88
CA ILE A 82 6.70 7.92 -4.26
C ILE A 82 7.35 6.87 -3.36
N HIS A 83 6.61 6.30 -2.41
CA HIS A 83 7.13 5.28 -1.50
C HIS A 83 7.63 4.03 -2.24
N LYS A 84 6.94 3.62 -3.30
CA LYS A 84 7.36 2.51 -4.16
C LYS A 84 8.70 2.79 -4.84
N LEU A 85 8.91 4.01 -5.34
CA LEU A 85 10.18 4.43 -5.95
C LEU A 85 11.31 4.50 -4.92
N GLU A 86 11.06 5.06 -3.74
CA GLU A 86 12.02 5.12 -2.63
C GLU A 86 12.46 3.72 -2.19
N ALA A 87 11.51 2.81 -1.97
CA ALA A 87 11.79 1.43 -1.58
C ALA A 87 12.65 0.72 -2.65
N LYS A 88 12.38 0.95 -3.94
CA LYS A 88 13.19 0.41 -5.04
C LYS A 88 14.62 0.94 -5.02
N LYS A 89 14.81 2.24 -4.75
CA LYS A 89 16.14 2.87 -4.64
C LYS A 89 16.91 2.31 -3.45
N LEU A 90 16.27 2.19 -2.29
CA LEU A 90 16.87 1.60 -1.08
C LEU A 90 17.28 0.14 -1.31
N ARG A 91 16.44 -0.67 -1.96
CA ARG A 91 16.77 -2.06 -2.28
C ARG A 91 18.00 -2.17 -3.18
N LYS A 92 18.12 -1.30 -4.21
CA LYS A 92 19.31 -1.25 -5.06
C LYS A 92 20.57 -0.86 -4.28
N GLY A 93 20.47 0.15 -3.42
CA GLY A 93 21.57 0.57 -2.55
C GLY A 93 22.04 -0.54 -1.61
N LYS A 94 21.11 -1.21 -0.93
CA LYS A 94 21.38 -2.34 -0.04
C LYS A 94 22.11 -3.47 -0.77
N ASN A 95 21.61 -3.87 -1.95
CA ASN A 95 22.23 -4.94 -2.74
C ASN A 95 23.66 -4.58 -3.19
N LYS A 96 23.94 -3.31 -3.49
CA LYS A 96 25.31 -2.86 -3.81
C LYS A 96 26.22 -2.94 -2.58
N ALA A 97 25.79 -2.37 -1.46
CA ALA A 97 26.54 -2.41 -0.21
C ALA A 97 26.84 -3.85 0.25
N GLU A 98 25.90 -4.77 0.05
CA GLU A 98 26.08 -6.19 0.36
C GLU A 98 27.12 -6.86 -0.54
N LYS A 99 27.14 -6.55 -1.85
CA LYS A 99 28.19 -7.04 -2.76
C LYS A 99 29.57 -6.49 -2.36
N ASP A 100 29.64 -5.20 -2.07
CA ASP A 100 30.89 -4.54 -1.67
C ASP A 100 31.42 -5.14 -0.36
N LEU A 101 30.54 -5.39 0.62
CA LEU A 101 30.88 -6.06 1.88
C LEU A 101 31.40 -7.49 1.65
N ASN A 102 30.76 -8.25 0.76
CA ASN A 102 31.19 -9.60 0.42
C ASN A 102 32.57 -9.61 -0.27
N SER A 103 32.85 -8.64 -1.15
CA SER A 103 34.18 -8.46 -1.75
C SER A 103 35.22 -8.15 -0.68
N LEU A 104 34.95 -7.16 0.16
CA LEU A 104 35.86 -6.75 1.23
C LEU A 104 36.17 -7.91 2.20
N LYS A 105 35.14 -8.70 2.53
CA LYS A 105 35.31 -9.92 3.36
C LYS A 105 36.21 -10.96 2.68
N ALA A 106 36.12 -11.12 1.35
CA ALA A 106 36.98 -12.02 0.60
C ALA A 106 38.42 -11.50 0.56
N ASP A 107 38.62 -10.21 0.30
CA ASP A 107 39.94 -9.59 0.25
C ASP A 107 40.64 -9.62 1.62
N TYR A 108 39.90 -9.35 2.70
CA TYR A 108 40.41 -9.50 4.06
C TYR A 108 40.86 -10.94 4.36
N LYS A 109 40.07 -11.94 3.96
CA LYS A 109 40.45 -13.36 4.12
C LYS A 109 41.73 -13.68 3.37
N LYS A 110 41.88 -13.19 2.13
CA LYS A 110 43.11 -13.35 1.34
C LYS A 110 44.30 -12.68 2.03
N LEU A 111 44.16 -11.43 2.44
CA LEU A 111 45.20 -10.68 3.15
C LEU A 111 45.67 -11.43 4.41
N ARG A 112 44.72 -11.90 5.23
CA ARG A 112 45.01 -12.69 6.44
C ARG A 112 45.77 -13.98 6.11
N LEU A 113 45.42 -14.66 5.04
CA LEU A 113 46.15 -15.85 4.58
C LEU A 113 47.56 -15.47 4.11
N SER A 114 47.72 -14.41 3.31
CA SER A 114 49.02 -13.93 2.85
C SER A 114 49.95 -13.56 4.01
N ILE A 115 49.45 -12.88 5.05
CA ILE A 115 50.22 -12.55 6.26
C ILE A 115 50.70 -13.81 6.99
N ARG A 116 49.86 -14.85 7.06
CA ARG A 116 50.24 -16.16 7.63
C ARG A 116 51.30 -16.85 6.79
N THR A 117 51.12 -16.91 5.46
CA THR A 117 52.05 -17.57 4.54
C THR A 117 53.42 -16.88 4.50
N ALA A 118 53.46 -15.55 4.56
CA ALA A 118 54.69 -14.78 4.59
C ALA A 118 55.43 -14.82 5.95
N GLY A 119 54.88 -15.51 6.96
CA GLY A 119 55.47 -15.56 8.31
C GLY A 119 55.37 -14.25 9.10
N LEU A 120 54.77 -13.21 8.53
CA LEU A 120 54.55 -11.90 9.16
C LEU A 120 53.51 -11.93 10.28
N GLY A 121 52.76 -13.02 10.42
CA GLY A 121 51.82 -13.24 11.53
C GLY A 121 52.46 -13.75 12.83
N LYS A 122 53.78 -13.98 12.85
CA LYS A 122 54.50 -14.41 14.06
C LYS A 122 54.62 -13.25 15.05
N THR A 123 54.48 -13.54 16.34
CA THR A 123 54.75 -12.55 17.40
C THR A 123 56.25 -12.27 17.51
N SER A 124 56.62 -11.10 18.02
CA SER A 124 58.03 -10.69 18.18
C SER A 124 58.86 -11.73 18.96
N GLU A 125 58.26 -12.38 19.95
CA GLU A 125 58.88 -13.46 20.74
C GLU A 125 59.23 -14.69 19.89
N GLN A 126 58.34 -15.09 18.98
CA GLN A 126 58.61 -16.20 18.05
C GLN A 126 59.78 -15.87 17.12
N TRP A 127 59.86 -14.63 16.64
CA TRP A 127 61.00 -14.16 15.84
C TRP A 127 62.31 -14.15 16.64
N GLN A 128 62.29 -13.70 17.88
CA GLN A 128 63.49 -13.71 18.73
C GLN A 128 63.99 -15.13 19.03
N GLN A 129 63.08 -16.08 19.20
CA GLN A 129 63.43 -17.46 19.45
C GLN A 129 64.05 -18.14 18.22
N GLU A 130 63.48 -17.91 17.03
CA GLU A 130 64.05 -18.38 15.75
C GLU A 130 65.47 -17.84 15.52
N ILE A 131 65.69 -16.54 15.76
CA ILE A 131 67.02 -15.92 15.65
C ILE A 131 68.03 -16.55 16.62
N LYS A 132 67.62 -16.88 17.85
CA LYS A 132 68.50 -17.57 18.83
C LYS A 132 68.84 -18.99 18.39
N GLU A 133 67.88 -19.74 17.87
CA GLU A 133 68.09 -21.08 17.32
C GLU A 133 68.99 -21.07 16.08
N GLU A 134 68.87 -20.06 15.24
CA GLU A 134 69.70 -19.93 14.04
C GLU A 134 71.14 -19.50 14.37
N LYS A 135 71.32 -18.59 15.33
CA LYS A 135 72.65 -18.25 15.87
C LYS A 135 73.36 -19.46 16.48
N THR A 136 72.66 -20.23 17.30
CA THR A 136 73.24 -21.45 17.91
C THR A 136 73.62 -22.51 16.87
N LYS A 137 72.86 -22.62 15.76
CA LYS A 137 73.25 -23.48 14.62
C LYS A 137 74.48 -22.96 13.89
N ALA A 138 74.59 -21.65 13.65
CA ALA A 138 75.76 -21.04 13.01
C ALA A 138 77.03 -21.26 13.85
N ASP A 139 76.97 -21.03 15.16
CA ASP A 139 78.07 -21.27 16.09
C ASP A 139 78.52 -22.75 16.10
N GLN A 140 77.58 -23.69 15.91
CA GLN A 140 77.89 -25.11 15.78
C GLN A 140 78.56 -25.46 14.44
N TRP A 141 78.24 -24.75 13.36
CA TRP A 141 78.89 -24.90 12.07
C TRP A 141 80.31 -24.32 12.07
N GLU A 142 80.51 -23.15 12.68
CA GLU A 142 81.85 -22.55 12.87
C GLU A 142 82.78 -23.40 13.74
N LYS A 143 82.25 -24.23 14.64
CA LYS A 143 83.06 -25.18 15.42
C LYS A 143 83.34 -26.50 14.70
N LYS A 144 82.60 -26.81 13.64
CA LYS A 144 82.74 -28.04 12.85
C LYS A 144 83.71 -27.90 11.68
N PHE A 145 84.05 -26.68 11.29
CA PHE A 145 85.07 -26.33 10.29
C PHE A 145 86.21 -25.57 10.95
#